data_AF-A0A813FVF1-F1
#
_entry.id   AF-A0A813FVF1-F1
#
_cell.length_a   1.000
_cell.length_b   1.000
_cell.length_c   1.000
_cell.angle_alpha   90.00
_cell.angle_beta   90.00
_cell.angle_gamma   90.00
#
_symmetry.space_group_name_H-M   'P 1'
#
loop_
_entity.id
_entity.type
_entity.pdbx_description
1 polymer ?
#
loop_
_entity_poly.entity_id
_entity_poly.type
_entity_poly.pdbx_seq_one_letter_code
_entity_poly.pdbx_strand_id
1 'polypeptide(L)'
;VSPASLEPAAEYCSDDDSVFETVAAAKMERANRVRVSSRYFRQATLTSEGMDGVGWSVVFRRQLARILGHTACDIALGIVVFFDIFLNWKSIDERAAGETTEEWIDICGSVCLGIYTIEFLALVFVKRWGLGWRILEDKWALDVTILVAGYMEFVLDAAGVSVDQFGLLRLLRLMRIMFRKFVWLKELRKLCLMTASCFKTLCWSFLFCFVIMTVWAMAAVELLQPIVAKLAAEGLWSENCPTCDRAFATVMHANLTLFKTVIAGDSWGLVAVPVIEAQPWTAIIFVGSSLTLVFGVLNLDVMARAIDMEIEQEQDLKILTKIFGKIDEDNSGELSLEELLHGARTVPDIDEDEGWDDLIQLFEMLDQDQDGGGSISPDEFKNALSRWLHDSKTATRFVKYNVMQMSTEQGMIRGQVHDLTQKFDKLLLHLAEHDLGLNSSKRITKLQRSSPRTLKRSDTKTSVKSETADYCHQRGSTDSPVRVDSDAESTGTYDWNRNEGSGTDSPCSQPLSEAPVRTQSQEEVFRVAIDSPGLREMLLAATSNLLSLKVLSSLSFVGLVSLCGVVVVVVVVVGVVVVVGLCILYVICGAFSAIVR
;
A
#
# COMPACT_ATOMS: atom_id res chain seq x y z
N VAL A 1 33.27 50.61 16.11
CA VAL A 1 33.41 49.22 15.59
C VAL A 1 32.00 48.73 15.31
N SER A 2 31.71 48.40 14.05
CA SER A 2 30.38 48.23 13.44
C SER A 2 29.42 47.26 14.13
N PRO A 3 28.09 47.40 13.92
CA PRO A 3 27.16 46.30 14.06
C PRO A 3 27.07 45.52 12.74
N ALA A 4 27.18 44.19 12.82
CA ALA A 4 26.95 43.27 11.72
C ALA A 4 25.48 42.81 11.70
N SER A 5 25.06 42.54 10.47
CA SER A 5 23.74 42.18 9.95
C SER A 5 23.07 40.96 10.61
N LEU A 6 21.76 41.06 10.77
CA LEU A 6 20.80 39.98 11.01
C LEU A 6 20.45 39.29 9.68
N GLU A 7 20.67 37.98 9.60
CA GLU A 7 20.00 37.05 8.68
C GLU A 7 18.86 36.32 9.42
N PRO A 8 17.74 35.99 8.76
CA PRO A 8 16.67 35.22 9.37
C PRO A 8 16.97 33.71 9.33
N ALA A 9 16.71 33.03 10.46
CA ALA A 9 16.84 31.59 10.61
C ALA A 9 15.87 30.85 9.68
N ALA A 10 16.42 30.00 8.82
CA ALA A 10 15.69 28.97 8.11
C ALA A 10 15.35 27.83 9.08
N GLU A 11 14.08 27.47 9.12
CA GLU A 11 13.49 26.38 9.87
C GLU A 11 13.95 25.04 9.28
N TYR A 12 14.90 24.40 9.97
CA TYR A 12 15.42 23.08 9.67
C TYR A 12 14.50 22.04 10.33
N CYS A 13 13.55 21.48 9.59
CA CYS A 13 12.88 20.23 9.96
C CYS A 13 13.69 19.08 9.37
N SER A 14 14.39 18.32 10.22
CA SER A 14 15.20 17.17 9.82
C SER A 14 14.63 15.88 10.42
N ASP A 15 14.23 14.97 9.54
CA ASP A 15 14.55 13.53 9.53
C ASP A 15 14.48 12.72 10.84
N ASP A 16 13.35 12.73 11.55
CA ASP A 16 13.08 11.73 12.61
C ASP A 16 12.53 10.38 12.09
N ASP A 17 12.12 10.30 10.81
CA ASP A 17 11.57 9.05 10.25
C ASP A 17 12.63 7.95 10.03
N SER A 18 13.92 8.32 9.92
CA SER A 18 15.01 7.36 9.65
C SER A 18 15.39 6.49 10.87
N VAL A 19 15.14 6.99 12.08
CA VAL A 19 15.45 6.28 13.33
C VAL A 19 14.38 5.24 13.64
N PHE A 20 13.11 5.50 13.28
CA PHE A 20 12.02 4.54 13.47
C PHE A 20 12.08 3.35 12.51
N GLU A 21 12.47 3.57 11.24
CA GLU A 21 12.64 2.47 10.27
C GLU A 21 13.76 1.50 10.67
N THR A 22 14.86 2.00 11.25
CA THR A 22 16.00 1.17 11.65
C THR A 22 15.72 0.30 12.88
N VAL A 23 14.93 0.80 13.84
CA VAL A 23 14.52 0.03 15.03
C VAL A 23 13.50 -1.05 14.67
N ALA A 24 12.53 -0.74 13.80
CA ALA A 24 11.53 -1.71 13.32
C ALA A 24 12.18 -2.86 12.53
N ALA A 25 13.15 -2.55 11.66
CA ALA A 25 13.91 -3.54 10.91
C ALA A 25 14.74 -4.47 11.82
N ALA A 26 15.40 -3.92 12.85
CA ALA A 26 16.18 -4.70 13.81
C ALA A 26 15.31 -5.64 14.66
N LYS A 27 14.10 -5.20 15.05
CA LYS A 27 13.13 -6.00 15.82
C LYS A 27 12.55 -7.14 14.98
N MET A 28 12.26 -6.90 13.70
CA MET A 28 11.77 -7.92 12.77
C MET A 28 12.84 -8.99 12.46
N GLU A 29 14.12 -8.60 12.36
CA GLU A 29 15.22 -9.54 12.14
C GLU A 29 15.47 -10.47 13.34
N ARG A 30 15.37 -9.94 14.58
CA ARG A 30 15.54 -10.72 15.82
C ARG A 30 14.40 -11.72 16.04
N ALA A 31 13.15 -11.30 15.85
CA ALA A 31 11.98 -12.20 15.96
C ALA A 31 12.02 -13.37 14.94
N ASN A 32 12.64 -13.16 13.78
CA ASN A 32 12.77 -14.17 12.74
C ASN A 32 13.84 -15.23 13.05
N ARG A 33 14.89 -14.91 13.84
CA ARG A 33 15.92 -15.87 14.29
C ARG A 33 15.38 -16.87 15.32
N VAL A 34 14.54 -16.40 16.26
CA VAL A 34 13.98 -17.25 17.33
C VAL A 34 12.98 -18.28 16.78
N ARG A 35 12.17 -17.92 15.78
CA ARG A 35 11.21 -18.85 15.14
C ARG A 35 11.87 -19.96 14.31
N VAL A 36 13.07 -19.75 13.78
CA VAL A 36 13.80 -20.78 13.03
C VAL A 36 14.33 -21.86 13.98
N SER A 37 14.79 -21.49 15.18
CA SER A 37 15.32 -22.42 16.18
C SER A 37 14.25 -23.39 16.74
N SER A 38 13.03 -22.89 16.98
CA SER A 38 11.93 -23.67 17.57
C SER A 38 11.45 -24.86 16.70
N ARG A 39 11.53 -24.77 15.37
CA ARG A 39 11.10 -25.87 14.48
C ARG A 39 12.07 -27.04 14.43
N TYR A 40 13.37 -26.80 14.63
CA TYR A 40 14.37 -27.87 14.68
C TYR A 40 14.27 -28.68 15.98
N PHE A 41 13.84 -28.07 17.08
CA PHE A 41 13.76 -28.75 18.38
C PHE A 41 12.52 -29.66 18.52
N ARG A 42 11.38 -29.29 17.92
CA ARG A 42 10.13 -30.07 18.03
C ARG A 42 10.08 -31.33 17.17
N GLN A 43 10.98 -31.46 16.18
CA GLN A 43 11.06 -32.63 15.32
C GLN A 43 12.00 -33.72 15.87
N ALA A 44 12.82 -33.40 16.87
CA ALA A 44 13.71 -34.36 17.53
C ALA A 44 13.00 -35.20 18.61
N THR A 45 11.91 -34.72 19.20
CA THR A 45 11.31 -35.32 20.40
C THR A 45 10.26 -36.42 20.16
N LEU A 46 9.80 -36.63 18.92
CA LEU A 46 8.77 -37.64 18.60
C LEU A 46 9.31 -39.03 18.20
N THR A 47 10.60 -39.33 18.37
CA THR A 47 11.21 -40.55 17.77
C THR A 47 11.93 -41.51 18.72
N SER A 48 11.75 -41.39 20.04
CA SER A 48 12.57 -42.18 20.98
C SER A 48 11.88 -43.35 21.68
N GLU A 49 10.55 -43.47 21.71
CA GLU A 49 9.90 -44.50 22.52
C GLU A 49 9.14 -45.52 21.66
N GLY A 50 9.73 -46.72 21.51
CA GLY A 50 9.00 -47.94 21.13
C GLY A 50 9.20 -48.48 19.71
N MET A 51 10.45 -48.61 19.22
CA MET A 51 10.72 -49.16 17.89
C MET A 51 11.92 -50.13 17.86
N ASP A 52 11.87 -51.19 18.67
CA ASP A 52 12.95 -52.18 18.81
C ASP A 52 12.84 -53.38 17.83
N GLY A 53 12.05 -53.25 16.76
CA GLY A 53 11.83 -54.31 15.76
C GLY A 53 11.92 -53.84 14.31
N VAL A 54 12.61 -52.73 14.05
CA VAL A 54 12.41 -51.97 12.82
C VAL A 54 13.46 -52.29 11.75
N GLY A 55 13.01 -52.97 10.69
CA GLY A 55 13.84 -53.36 9.55
C GLY A 55 14.56 -52.20 8.84
N TRP A 56 15.57 -52.57 8.06
CA TRP A 56 16.46 -51.70 7.25
C TRP A 56 15.78 -50.51 6.54
N SER A 57 14.50 -50.62 6.22
CA SER A 57 13.72 -49.56 5.59
C SER A 57 13.62 -48.27 6.41
N VAL A 58 13.67 -48.33 7.75
CA VAL A 58 13.55 -47.11 8.58
C VAL A 58 14.88 -46.38 8.75
N VAL A 59 15.99 -47.11 8.80
CA VAL A 59 17.33 -46.49 8.82
C VAL A 59 17.56 -45.73 7.51
N PHE A 60 17.25 -46.35 6.37
CA PHE A 60 17.37 -45.71 5.06
C PHE A 60 16.45 -44.49 4.92
N ARG A 61 15.19 -44.57 5.37
CA ARG A 61 14.26 -43.42 5.37
C ARG A 61 14.77 -42.26 6.21
N ARG A 62 15.33 -42.52 7.40
CA ARG A 62 15.89 -41.48 8.28
C ARG A 62 17.14 -40.85 7.67
N GLN A 63 17.93 -41.59 6.91
CA GLN A 63 19.06 -41.04 6.15
C GLN A 63 18.56 -40.17 4.98
N LEU A 64 17.61 -40.66 4.19
CA LEU A 64 17.04 -39.91 3.07
C LEU A 64 16.33 -38.63 3.53
N ALA A 65 15.62 -38.67 4.65
CA ALA A 65 15.02 -37.49 5.27
C ALA A 65 16.08 -36.45 5.68
N ARG A 66 17.24 -36.89 6.19
CA ARG A 66 18.36 -36.00 6.53
C ARG A 66 19.02 -35.39 5.29
N ILE A 67 19.15 -36.16 4.21
CA ILE A 67 19.70 -35.68 2.94
C ILE A 67 18.76 -34.65 2.31
N LEU A 68 17.46 -34.97 2.19
CA LEU A 68 16.45 -34.07 1.63
C LEU A 68 16.23 -32.81 2.49
N GLY A 69 16.45 -32.91 3.80
CA GLY A 69 16.38 -31.77 4.71
C GLY A 69 17.64 -30.91 4.76
N HIS A 70 18.68 -31.24 3.98
CA HIS A 70 19.93 -30.50 4.00
C HIS A 70 19.86 -29.26 3.09
N THR A 71 20.30 -28.10 3.59
CA THR A 71 20.31 -26.82 2.87
C THR A 71 20.96 -26.89 1.48
N ALA A 72 22.03 -27.67 1.33
CA ALA A 72 22.69 -27.85 0.03
C ALA A 72 21.78 -28.53 -1.02
N CYS A 73 20.95 -29.50 -0.61
CA CYS A 73 19.99 -30.14 -1.51
C CYS A 73 18.93 -29.12 -1.95
N ASP A 74 18.45 -28.29 -1.02
CA ASP A 74 17.52 -27.21 -1.32
C ASP A 74 18.07 -26.16 -2.30
N ILE A 75 19.34 -25.76 -2.13
CA ILE A 75 20.04 -24.84 -3.03
C ILE A 75 20.22 -25.48 -4.41
N ALA A 76 20.69 -26.73 -4.47
CA ALA A 76 20.88 -27.45 -5.74
C ALA A 76 19.57 -27.55 -6.53
N LEU A 77 18.47 -27.91 -5.87
CA LEU A 77 17.15 -27.92 -6.47
C LEU A 77 16.68 -26.52 -6.91
N GLY A 78 17.03 -25.48 -6.15
CA GLY A 78 16.80 -24.09 -6.55
C GLY A 78 17.52 -23.72 -7.85
N ILE A 79 18.78 -24.14 -8.01
CA ILE A 79 19.56 -23.93 -9.25
C ILE A 79 18.91 -24.64 -10.44
N VAL A 80 18.48 -25.89 -10.27
CA VAL A 80 17.75 -26.65 -11.31
C VAL A 80 16.48 -25.91 -11.73
N VAL A 81 15.76 -25.31 -10.78
CA VAL A 81 14.59 -24.48 -11.05
C VAL A 81 14.91 -23.23 -11.87
N PHE A 82 15.95 -22.47 -11.52
CA PHE A 82 16.35 -21.32 -12.31
C PHE A 82 16.80 -21.70 -13.73
N PHE A 83 17.48 -22.84 -13.87
CA PHE A 83 17.85 -23.38 -15.18
C PHE A 83 16.60 -23.73 -16.00
N ASP A 84 15.60 -24.37 -15.41
CA ASP A 84 14.32 -24.68 -16.08
C ASP A 84 13.57 -23.40 -16.52
N ILE A 85 13.64 -22.29 -15.76
CA ILE A 85 13.09 -20.98 -16.21
C ILE A 85 13.77 -20.51 -17.48
N PHE A 86 15.10 -20.55 -17.47
CA PHE A 86 15.90 -20.08 -18.59
C PHE A 86 15.58 -20.88 -19.87
N LEU A 87 15.46 -22.21 -19.76
CA LEU A 87 15.03 -23.07 -20.86
C LEU A 87 13.63 -22.71 -21.35
N ASN A 88 12.67 -22.52 -20.43
CA ASN A 88 11.30 -22.14 -20.79
C ASN A 88 11.23 -20.77 -21.46
N TRP A 89 12.01 -19.79 -21.01
CA TRP A 89 12.11 -18.48 -21.65
C TRP A 89 12.64 -18.61 -23.08
N LYS A 90 13.80 -19.26 -23.27
CA LYS A 90 14.37 -19.48 -24.61
C LYS A 90 13.39 -20.20 -25.54
N SER A 91 12.71 -21.24 -25.03
CA SER A 91 11.68 -21.99 -25.76
C SER A 91 10.47 -21.13 -26.16
N ILE A 92 10.07 -20.15 -25.33
CA ILE A 92 9.00 -19.20 -25.67
C ILE A 92 9.46 -18.24 -26.78
N ASP A 93 10.70 -17.73 -26.70
CA ASP A 93 11.24 -16.78 -27.68
C ASP A 93 11.41 -17.41 -29.07
N GLU A 94 11.94 -18.64 -29.16
CA GLU A 94 12.08 -19.36 -30.44
C GLU A 94 10.72 -19.58 -31.12
N ARG A 95 9.70 -19.98 -30.35
CA ARG A 95 8.34 -20.15 -30.89
C ARG A 95 7.70 -18.83 -31.30
N ALA A 96 7.94 -17.76 -30.56
CA ALA A 96 7.45 -16.43 -30.92
C ALA A 96 8.07 -15.95 -32.23
N ALA A 97 9.31 -16.35 -32.54
CA ALA A 97 9.98 -16.13 -33.82
C ALA A 97 9.48 -17.06 -34.95
N GLY A 98 8.63 -18.04 -34.64
CA GLY A 98 8.20 -19.07 -35.61
C GLY A 98 9.27 -20.11 -35.91
N GLU A 99 10.32 -20.18 -35.09
CA GLU A 99 11.39 -21.17 -35.19
C GLU A 99 11.00 -22.44 -34.44
N THR A 100 11.44 -23.59 -34.94
CA THR A 100 11.29 -24.87 -34.24
C THR A 100 12.22 -24.88 -33.03
N THR A 101 11.73 -25.29 -31.86
CA THR A 101 12.52 -25.34 -30.64
C THR A 101 13.72 -26.27 -30.80
N GLU A 102 14.91 -25.84 -30.36
CA GLU A 102 16.10 -26.67 -30.45
C GLU A 102 15.95 -27.92 -29.55
N GLU A 103 16.18 -29.12 -30.11
CA GLU A 103 15.92 -30.40 -29.42
C GLU A 103 16.59 -30.52 -28.04
N TRP A 104 17.75 -29.90 -27.86
CA TRP A 104 18.47 -29.94 -26.58
C TRP A 104 17.71 -29.22 -25.46
N ILE A 105 16.91 -28.20 -25.77
CA ILE A 105 16.09 -27.46 -24.79
C ILE A 105 15.02 -28.41 -24.24
N ASP A 106 14.37 -29.18 -25.11
CA ASP A 106 13.33 -30.15 -24.73
C ASP A 106 13.92 -31.34 -23.94
N ILE A 107 15.11 -31.80 -24.32
CA ILE A 107 15.86 -32.83 -23.56
C ILE A 107 16.21 -32.30 -22.17
N CYS A 108 16.78 -31.10 -22.07
CA CYS A 108 17.13 -30.49 -20.79
C CYS A 108 15.90 -30.26 -19.90
N GLY A 109 14.79 -29.81 -20.46
CA GLY A 109 13.51 -29.68 -19.73
C GLY A 109 13.00 -31.03 -19.22
N SER A 110 13.11 -32.10 -20.01
CA SER A 110 12.75 -33.46 -19.61
C SER A 110 13.65 -34.00 -18.48
N VAL A 111 14.94 -33.67 -18.50
CA VAL A 111 15.88 -34.01 -17.42
C VAL A 111 15.49 -33.28 -16.12
N CYS A 112 15.15 -31.99 -16.20
CA CYS A 112 14.65 -31.25 -15.04
C CYS A 112 13.37 -31.89 -14.46
N LEU A 113 12.40 -32.26 -15.31
CA LEU A 113 11.19 -32.99 -14.90
C LEU A 113 11.53 -34.33 -14.21
N GLY A 114 12.52 -35.06 -14.73
CA GLY A 114 13.01 -36.30 -14.13
C GLY A 114 13.57 -36.08 -12.72
N ILE A 115 14.44 -35.07 -12.53
CA ILE A 115 15.00 -34.70 -11.22
C ILE A 115 13.88 -34.40 -10.23
N TYR A 116 12.86 -33.67 -10.66
CA TYR A 116 11.71 -33.32 -9.85
C TYR A 116 10.83 -34.50 -9.47
N THR A 117 10.68 -35.45 -10.38
CA THR A 117 9.95 -36.69 -10.12
C THR A 117 10.67 -37.50 -9.04
N ILE A 118 12.00 -37.62 -9.14
CA ILE A 118 12.83 -38.31 -8.15
C ILE A 118 12.70 -37.65 -6.78
N GLU A 119 12.79 -36.32 -6.72
CA GLU A 119 12.60 -35.55 -5.48
C GLU A 119 11.21 -35.81 -4.87
N PHE A 120 10.15 -35.71 -5.68
CA PHE A 120 8.78 -35.95 -5.24
C PHE A 120 8.58 -37.38 -4.72
N LEU A 121 9.07 -38.39 -5.44
CA LEU A 121 9.00 -39.79 -5.02
C LEU A 121 9.79 -40.03 -3.72
N ALA A 122 10.96 -39.41 -3.58
CA ALA A 122 11.76 -39.48 -2.36
C ALA A 122 11.01 -38.85 -1.16
N LEU A 123 10.32 -37.73 -1.37
CA LEU A 123 9.47 -37.09 -0.36
C LEU A 123 8.26 -37.95 0.03
N VAL A 124 7.58 -38.55 -0.95
CA VAL A 124 6.47 -39.50 -0.71
C VAL A 124 6.96 -40.72 0.07
N PHE A 125 8.13 -41.27 -0.29
CA PHE A 125 8.72 -42.42 0.38
C PHE A 125 9.10 -42.12 1.83
N VAL A 126 9.67 -40.93 2.12
CA VAL A 126 10.03 -40.50 3.47
C VAL A 126 8.79 -40.26 4.34
N LYS A 127 7.74 -39.62 3.80
CA LYS A 127 6.56 -39.20 4.60
C LYS A 127 5.51 -40.29 4.88
N ARG A 128 5.63 -41.48 4.28
CA ARG A 128 4.78 -42.67 4.48
C ARG A 128 3.30 -42.46 4.08
N TRP A 129 2.81 -43.33 3.19
CA TRP A 129 1.39 -43.44 2.78
C TRP A 129 0.37 -43.71 3.91
N GLY A 130 0.82 -44.05 5.12
CA GLY A 130 -0.05 -44.47 6.23
C GLY A 130 -0.87 -43.35 6.89
N LEU A 131 -0.61 -42.09 6.57
CA LEU A 131 -1.44 -40.94 6.95
C LEU A 131 -2.25 -40.40 5.75
N GLY A 132 -2.54 -41.29 4.79
CA GLY A 132 -2.89 -41.06 3.37
C GLY A 132 -4.12 -40.22 3.02
N TRP A 133 -4.65 -39.41 3.93
CA TRP A 133 -5.69 -38.41 3.60
C TRP A 133 -5.41 -37.03 4.19
N ARG A 134 -4.64 -36.93 5.28
CA ARG A 134 -4.22 -35.64 5.85
C ARG A 134 -3.12 -34.95 5.03
N ILE A 135 -2.48 -35.68 4.12
CA ILE A 135 -1.41 -35.17 3.25
C ILE A 135 -1.96 -34.25 2.14
N LEU A 136 -3.26 -34.33 1.84
CA LEU A 136 -3.95 -33.40 0.94
C LEU A 136 -4.23 -32.02 1.57
N GLU A 137 -3.82 -31.74 2.82
CA GLU A 137 -3.85 -30.39 3.39
C GLU A 137 -2.90 -29.46 2.61
N ASP A 138 -3.48 -28.84 1.57
CA ASP A 138 -3.15 -27.66 0.74
C ASP A 138 -1.76 -27.53 0.11
N LYS A 139 -0.68 -28.05 0.71
CA LYS A 139 0.68 -27.79 0.23
C LYS A 139 1.17 -28.80 -0.81
N TRP A 140 0.63 -30.01 -0.82
CA TRP A 140 1.09 -31.10 -1.70
C TRP A 140 0.28 -31.17 -2.99
N ALA A 141 -0.95 -30.68 -2.99
CA ALA A 141 -1.81 -30.67 -4.17
C ALA A 141 -1.17 -29.90 -5.33
N LEU A 142 -0.48 -28.80 -5.03
CA LEU A 142 0.18 -27.96 -6.02
C LEU A 142 1.38 -28.69 -6.66
N ASP A 143 2.25 -29.29 -5.85
CA ASP A 143 3.40 -30.08 -6.33
C ASP A 143 2.95 -31.26 -7.21
N VAL A 144 1.88 -31.97 -6.82
CA VAL A 144 1.29 -33.06 -7.60
C VAL A 144 0.70 -32.55 -8.91
N THR A 145 -0.06 -31.45 -8.85
CA THR A 145 -0.71 -30.85 -10.03
C THR A 145 0.33 -30.44 -11.07
N ILE A 146 1.45 -29.85 -10.63
CA ILE A 146 2.55 -29.46 -11.51
C ILE A 146 3.22 -30.69 -12.14
N LEU A 147 3.48 -31.73 -11.34
CA LEU A 147 4.10 -32.95 -11.84
C LEU A 147 3.21 -33.60 -12.91
N VAL A 148 1.91 -33.69 -12.65
CA VAL A 148 0.92 -34.20 -13.59
C VAL A 148 0.86 -33.33 -14.84
N ALA A 149 0.85 -32.00 -14.71
CA ALA A 149 0.86 -31.10 -15.86
C ALA A 149 2.11 -31.28 -16.74
N GLY A 150 3.30 -31.46 -16.14
CA GLY A 150 4.54 -31.74 -16.87
C GLY A 150 4.51 -33.07 -17.61
N TYR A 151 4.00 -34.13 -16.98
CA TYR A 151 3.83 -35.43 -17.63
C TYR A 151 2.75 -35.42 -18.72
N MET A 152 1.66 -34.70 -18.51
CA MET A 152 0.62 -34.52 -19.53
C MET A 152 1.19 -33.87 -20.78
N GLU A 153 2.03 -32.85 -20.63
CA GLU A 153 2.71 -32.23 -21.78
C GLU A 153 3.66 -33.21 -22.48
N PHE A 154 4.47 -33.96 -21.72
CA PHE A 154 5.34 -35.00 -22.29
C PHE A 154 4.57 -36.07 -23.07
N VAL A 155 3.41 -36.51 -22.56
CA VAL A 155 2.56 -37.50 -23.22
C VAL A 155 1.89 -36.93 -24.46
N LEU A 156 1.42 -35.67 -24.43
CA LEU A 156 0.82 -35.00 -25.59
C LEU A 156 1.83 -34.80 -26.71
N ASP A 157 3.06 -34.42 -26.37
CA ASP A 157 4.16 -34.27 -27.32
C ASP A 157 4.53 -35.62 -27.95
N ALA A 158 4.66 -36.68 -27.13
CA ALA A 158 4.88 -38.04 -27.63
C ALA A 158 3.73 -38.56 -28.52
N ALA A 159 2.52 -38.05 -28.34
CA ALA A 159 1.36 -38.38 -29.17
C ALA A 159 1.30 -37.57 -30.48
N GLY A 160 2.22 -36.63 -30.71
CA GLY A 160 2.25 -35.78 -31.91
C GLY A 160 1.14 -34.73 -31.95
N VAL A 161 0.52 -34.41 -30.80
CA VAL A 161 -0.48 -33.35 -30.71
C VAL A 161 0.25 -32.02 -30.61
N SER A 162 -0.01 -31.08 -31.52
CA SER A 162 0.64 -29.77 -31.50
C SER A 162 0.37 -29.04 -30.17
N VAL A 163 1.44 -28.88 -29.39
CA VAL A 163 1.38 -28.38 -28.02
C VAL A 163 1.20 -26.86 -27.98
N ASP A 164 1.19 -26.19 -29.13
CA ASP A 164 1.08 -24.72 -29.24
C ASP A 164 -0.23 -24.18 -28.65
N GLN A 165 -1.29 -24.97 -28.67
CA GLN A 165 -2.57 -24.59 -28.06
C GLN A 165 -2.57 -24.68 -26.53
N PHE A 166 -1.57 -25.35 -25.95
CA PHE A 166 -1.47 -25.62 -24.52
C PHE A 166 -0.42 -24.75 -23.81
N GLY A 167 -0.15 -23.53 -24.31
CA GLY A 167 0.77 -22.59 -23.67
C GLY A 167 0.49 -22.34 -22.17
N LEU A 168 -0.75 -22.53 -21.72
CA LEU A 168 -1.13 -22.51 -20.30
C LEU A 168 -0.47 -23.61 -19.46
N LEU A 169 -0.27 -24.83 -19.98
CA LEU A 169 0.43 -25.90 -19.26
C LEU A 169 1.89 -25.54 -19.01
N ARG A 170 2.51 -24.80 -19.94
CA ARG A 170 3.87 -24.27 -19.78
C ARG A 170 3.93 -23.15 -18.72
N LEU A 171 2.93 -22.27 -18.66
CA LEU A 171 2.81 -21.28 -17.59
C LEU A 171 2.66 -21.92 -16.20
N LEU A 172 1.96 -23.07 -16.11
CA LEU A 172 1.89 -23.84 -14.85
C LEU A 172 3.26 -24.37 -14.39
N ARG A 173 4.20 -24.61 -15.32
CA ARG A 173 5.60 -24.93 -14.97
C ARG A 173 6.29 -23.74 -14.30
N LEU A 174 6.04 -22.49 -14.74
CA LEU A 174 6.58 -21.29 -14.10
C LEU A 174 5.97 -21.05 -12.71
N MET A 175 4.67 -21.33 -12.55
CA MET A 175 3.99 -21.23 -11.25
C MET A 175 4.64 -22.11 -10.17
N ARG A 176 5.21 -23.27 -10.54
CA ARG A 176 5.97 -24.14 -9.63
C ARG A 176 7.00 -23.40 -8.79
N ILE A 177 7.70 -22.49 -9.45
CA ILE A 177 8.86 -21.78 -8.94
C ILE A 177 8.40 -20.79 -7.89
N MET A 178 7.32 -20.10 -8.23
CA MET A 178 6.67 -19.18 -7.33
C MET A 178 6.23 -19.91 -6.06
N PHE A 179 5.52 -21.03 -6.15
CA PHE A 179 4.93 -21.62 -4.96
C PHE A 179 5.88 -22.43 -4.08
N ARG A 180 6.86 -23.15 -4.66
CA ARG A 180 7.72 -24.04 -3.88
C ARG A 180 8.89 -23.31 -3.22
N LYS A 181 9.50 -22.35 -3.92
CA LYS A 181 10.77 -21.74 -3.50
C LYS A 181 10.63 -20.31 -3.00
N PHE A 182 9.50 -19.61 -3.22
CA PHE A 182 9.21 -18.39 -2.45
C PHE A 182 9.00 -18.63 -0.95
N VAL A 183 8.94 -19.89 -0.50
CA VAL A 183 9.04 -20.21 0.93
C VAL A 183 10.38 -19.75 1.53
N TRP A 184 11.45 -19.67 0.74
CA TRP A 184 12.76 -19.16 1.18
C TRP A 184 12.75 -17.63 1.34
N LEU A 185 12.02 -16.92 0.49
CA LEU A 185 11.86 -15.47 0.57
C LEU A 185 10.68 -15.15 1.48
N LYS A 186 10.92 -15.21 2.80
CA LYS A 186 9.90 -14.92 3.83
C LYS A 186 9.17 -13.59 3.56
N GLU A 187 9.89 -12.57 3.13
CA GLU A 187 9.33 -11.26 2.82
C GLU A 187 8.45 -11.29 1.57
N LEU A 188 8.90 -11.94 0.49
CA LEU A 188 8.08 -12.06 -0.71
C LEU A 188 6.83 -12.91 -0.46
N ARG A 189 6.91 -13.94 0.40
CA ARG A 189 5.72 -14.67 0.82
C ARG A 189 4.77 -13.78 1.62
N LYS A 190 5.28 -12.89 2.47
CA LYS A 190 4.45 -11.91 3.19
C LYS A 190 3.75 -11.00 2.19
N LEU A 191 4.48 -10.50 1.18
CA LEU A 191 3.93 -9.69 0.10
C LEU A 191 2.86 -10.45 -0.71
N CYS A 192 3.13 -11.67 -1.19
CA CYS A 192 2.15 -12.47 -1.92
C CYS A 192 0.91 -12.82 -1.08
N LEU A 193 1.09 -13.09 0.22
CA LEU A 193 -0.04 -13.36 1.12
C LEU A 193 -0.90 -12.11 1.29
N MET A 194 -0.27 -10.94 1.44
CA MET A 194 -0.94 -9.64 1.49
C MET A 194 -1.66 -9.34 0.16
N THR A 195 -1.03 -9.59 -0.98
CA THR A 195 -1.68 -9.48 -2.30
C THR A 195 -2.86 -10.45 -2.44
N ALA A 196 -2.72 -11.69 -1.94
CA ALA A 196 -3.78 -12.70 -2.00
C ALA A 196 -4.98 -12.35 -1.11
N SER A 197 -4.77 -11.77 0.08
CA SER A 197 -5.87 -11.27 0.91
C SER A 197 -6.61 -10.12 0.21
N CYS A 198 -5.88 -9.21 -0.43
CA CYS A 198 -6.49 -8.12 -1.21
C CYS A 198 -7.18 -8.61 -2.48
N PHE A 199 -6.77 -9.75 -3.06
CA PHE A 199 -7.33 -10.24 -4.31
C PHE A 199 -8.84 -10.46 -4.27
N LYS A 200 -9.39 -10.92 -3.13
CA LYS A 200 -10.83 -11.13 -2.99
C LYS A 200 -11.61 -9.82 -3.16
N THR A 201 -11.15 -8.73 -2.52
CA THR A 201 -11.84 -7.43 -2.56
C THR A 201 -11.60 -6.73 -3.89
N LEU A 202 -10.38 -6.85 -4.43
CA LEU A 202 -10.06 -6.43 -5.79
C LEU A 202 -10.96 -7.10 -6.84
N CYS A 203 -11.22 -8.40 -6.70
CA CYS A 203 -12.07 -9.14 -7.63
C CYS A 203 -13.52 -8.60 -7.63
N TRP A 204 -14.09 -8.35 -6.44
CA TRP A 204 -15.44 -7.76 -6.34
C TRP A 204 -15.50 -6.34 -6.90
N SER A 205 -14.47 -5.53 -6.62
CA SER A 205 -14.41 -4.17 -7.13
C SER A 205 -14.21 -4.13 -8.65
N PHE A 206 -13.35 -5.00 -9.19
CA PHE A 206 -13.19 -5.18 -10.63
C PHE A 206 -14.49 -5.63 -11.29
N LEU A 207 -15.23 -6.55 -10.70
CA LEU A 207 -16.54 -6.98 -11.20
C LEU A 207 -17.53 -5.80 -11.23
N PHE A 208 -17.60 -5.00 -10.17
CA PHE A 208 -18.46 -3.82 -10.11
C PHE A 208 -18.06 -2.76 -11.14
N CYS A 209 -16.76 -2.48 -11.27
CA CYS A 209 -16.21 -1.58 -12.27
C CYS A 209 -16.52 -2.07 -13.70
N PHE A 210 -16.38 -3.37 -13.95
CA PHE A 210 -16.71 -3.99 -15.24
C PHE A 210 -18.20 -3.84 -15.59
N VAL A 211 -19.11 -3.97 -14.61
CA VAL A 211 -20.55 -3.74 -14.82
C VAL A 211 -20.81 -2.28 -15.20
N ILE A 212 -20.26 -1.31 -14.46
CA ILE A 212 -20.43 0.12 -14.76
C ILE A 212 -19.84 0.47 -16.13
N MET A 213 -18.64 -0.03 -16.43
CA MET A 213 -17.99 0.14 -17.72
C MET A 213 -18.88 -0.41 -18.86
N THR A 214 -19.50 -1.57 -18.66
CA THR A 214 -20.40 -2.16 -19.66
C THR A 214 -21.67 -1.33 -19.86
N VAL A 215 -22.21 -0.69 -18.82
CA VAL A 215 -23.34 0.25 -18.96
C VAL A 215 -22.94 1.45 -19.81
N TRP A 216 -21.77 2.04 -19.58
CA TRP A 216 -21.24 3.12 -20.41
C TRP A 216 -20.93 2.65 -21.84
N ALA A 217 -20.41 1.44 -22.02
CA ALA A 217 -20.16 0.87 -23.33
C ALA A 217 -21.45 0.66 -24.12
N MET A 218 -22.52 0.17 -23.48
CA MET A 218 -23.84 0.08 -24.11
C MET A 218 -24.34 1.46 -24.55
N ALA A 219 -24.25 2.47 -23.67
CA ALA A 219 -24.63 3.85 -24.02
C ALA A 219 -23.77 4.42 -25.16
N ALA A 220 -22.47 4.14 -25.16
CA ALA A 220 -21.53 4.59 -26.18
C ALA A 220 -21.80 3.92 -27.54
N VAL A 221 -22.12 2.64 -27.58
CA VAL A 221 -22.51 1.96 -28.82
C VAL A 221 -23.77 2.58 -29.40
N GLU A 222 -24.81 2.79 -28.60
CA GLU A 222 -26.07 3.36 -29.09
C GLU A 222 -25.93 4.83 -29.52
N LEU A 223 -25.15 5.64 -28.78
CA LEU A 223 -25.08 7.09 -28.97
C LEU A 223 -23.90 7.55 -29.84
N LEU A 224 -22.72 6.93 -29.71
CA LEU A 224 -21.49 7.37 -30.39
C LEU A 224 -21.24 6.64 -31.70
N GLN A 225 -21.60 5.36 -31.82
CA GLN A 225 -21.36 4.58 -33.03
C GLN A 225 -21.91 5.23 -34.32
N PRO A 226 -23.15 5.77 -34.38
CA PRO A 226 -23.62 6.41 -35.59
C PRO A 226 -22.83 7.68 -35.97
N ILE A 227 -22.21 8.35 -35.00
CA ILE A 227 -21.36 9.53 -35.23
C ILE A 227 -20.00 9.08 -35.77
N VAL A 228 -19.40 8.10 -35.10
CA VAL A 228 -18.09 7.52 -35.47
C VAL A 228 -18.12 6.91 -36.86
N ALA A 229 -19.21 6.23 -37.24
CA ALA A 229 -19.39 5.69 -38.58
C ALA A 229 -19.49 6.79 -39.66
N LYS A 230 -20.10 7.94 -39.35
CA LYS A 230 -20.16 9.09 -40.28
C LYS A 230 -18.79 9.73 -40.45
N LEU A 231 -18.08 9.96 -39.35
CA LEU A 231 -16.70 10.49 -39.38
C LEU A 231 -15.76 9.54 -40.14
N ALA A 232 -15.98 8.21 -40.02
CA ALA A 232 -15.23 7.23 -40.79
C ALA A 232 -15.52 7.33 -42.30
N ALA A 233 -16.78 7.50 -42.69
CA ALA A 233 -17.17 7.69 -44.09
C ALA A 233 -16.60 8.99 -44.69
N GLU A 234 -16.37 10.02 -43.86
CA GLU A 234 -15.75 11.28 -44.25
C GLU A 234 -14.21 11.23 -44.32
N GLY A 235 -13.60 10.10 -43.92
CA GLY A 235 -12.14 9.94 -43.94
C GLY A 235 -11.41 10.78 -42.89
N LEU A 236 -12.09 11.16 -41.80
CA LEU A 236 -11.52 11.98 -40.73
C LEU A 236 -10.56 11.21 -39.80
N TRP A 237 -10.58 9.88 -39.83
CA TRP A 237 -9.62 9.08 -39.05
C TRP A 237 -8.26 9.14 -39.71
N SER A 238 -7.26 9.63 -38.96
CA SER A 238 -5.87 9.60 -39.41
C SER A 238 -5.42 8.15 -39.66
N GLU A 239 -4.49 7.97 -40.59
CA GLU A 239 -3.83 6.67 -40.87
C GLU A 239 -3.26 6.02 -39.60
N ASN A 240 -3.06 6.82 -38.54
CA ASN A 240 -2.52 6.40 -37.25
C ASN A 240 -3.52 5.67 -36.34
N CYS A 241 -4.80 5.54 -36.71
CA CYS A 241 -5.78 4.84 -35.87
C CYS A 241 -6.63 3.81 -36.64
N PRO A 242 -6.06 2.63 -36.96
CA PRO A 242 -6.76 1.58 -37.72
C PRO A 242 -7.94 0.94 -36.96
N THR A 243 -8.08 1.22 -35.66
CA THR A 243 -9.17 0.68 -34.83
C THR A 243 -10.24 1.71 -34.48
N CYS A 244 -10.07 2.98 -34.86
CA CYS A 244 -10.99 4.06 -34.48
C CYS A 244 -12.38 3.90 -35.12
N ASP A 245 -12.44 3.41 -36.36
CA ASP A 245 -13.68 3.13 -37.09
C ASP A 245 -14.58 2.09 -36.40
N ARG A 246 -13.97 1.17 -35.64
CA ARG A 246 -14.64 0.07 -34.93
C ARG A 246 -14.71 0.26 -33.43
N ALA A 247 -14.24 1.40 -32.91
CA ALA A 247 -14.12 1.64 -31.47
C ALA A 247 -15.43 1.43 -30.70
N PHE A 248 -16.58 1.72 -31.32
CA PHE A 248 -17.91 1.55 -30.74
C PHE A 248 -18.83 0.63 -31.57
N ALA A 249 -18.25 -0.21 -32.44
CA ALA A 249 -19.04 -1.09 -33.32
C ALA A 249 -19.79 -2.19 -32.56
N THR A 250 -19.25 -2.62 -31.42
CA THR A 250 -19.88 -3.60 -30.52
C THR A 250 -19.65 -3.20 -29.07
N VAL A 251 -20.47 -3.73 -28.16
CA VAL A 251 -20.32 -3.45 -26.71
C VAL A 251 -18.93 -3.89 -26.20
N MET A 252 -18.40 -5.00 -26.70
CA MET A 252 -17.05 -5.46 -26.31
C MET A 252 -15.94 -4.54 -26.85
N HIS A 253 -16.06 -4.04 -28.08
CA HIS A 253 -15.14 -3.04 -28.60
C HIS A 253 -15.23 -1.72 -27.84
N ALA A 254 -16.44 -1.28 -27.50
CA ALA A 254 -16.65 -0.09 -26.67
C ALA A 254 -16.06 -0.27 -25.26
N ASN A 255 -16.25 -1.45 -24.64
CA ASN A 255 -15.60 -1.80 -23.36
C ASN A 255 -14.07 -1.74 -23.47
N LEU A 256 -13.48 -2.31 -24.53
CA LEU A 256 -12.04 -2.26 -24.76
C LEU A 256 -11.54 -0.82 -24.99
N THR A 257 -12.29 0.00 -25.73
CA THR A 257 -11.98 1.41 -25.97
C THR A 257 -12.05 2.21 -24.66
N LEU A 258 -13.09 2.02 -23.85
CA LEU A 258 -13.21 2.67 -22.53
C LEU A 258 -12.11 2.20 -21.58
N PHE A 259 -11.77 0.91 -21.58
CA PHE A 259 -10.66 0.37 -20.79
C PHE A 259 -9.31 1.02 -21.20
N LYS A 260 -9.01 1.08 -22.51
CA LYS A 260 -7.78 1.72 -23.00
C LYS A 260 -7.71 3.20 -22.66
N THR A 261 -8.80 3.92 -22.90
CA THR A 261 -8.82 5.38 -22.71
C THR A 261 -8.84 5.80 -21.25
N VAL A 262 -9.55 5.06 -20.39
CA VAL A 262 -9.74 5.44 -18.99
C VAL A 262 -8.74 4.76 -18.05
N ILE A 263 -8.50 3.46 -18.20
CA ILE A 263 -7.62 2.70 -17.29
C ILE A 263 -6.16 2.76 -17.76
N ALA A 264 -5.90 2.53 -19.05
CA ALA A 264 -4.53 2.63 -19.57
C ALA A 264 -4.10 4.08 -19.85
N GLY A 265 -5.05 5.02 -19.89
CA GLY A 265 -4.79 6.44 -20.19
C GLY A 265 -4.34 6.68 -21.63
N ASP A 266 -4.52 5.70 -22.52
CA ASP A 266 -4.00 5.71 -23.88
C ASP A 266 -5.05 6.21 -24.89
N SER A 267 -4.58 6.95 -25.89
CA SER A 267 -5.33 7.24 -27.12
C SER A 267 -6.69 7.91 -26.94
N TRP A 268 -6.94 8.55 -25.78
CA TRP A 268 -8.16 9.31 -25.52
C TRP A 268 -8.35 10.42 -26.56
N GLY A 269 -7.29 11.16 -26.86
CA GLY A 269 -7.32 12.26 -27.82
C GLY A 269 -7.61 11.83 -29.26
N LEU A 270 -7.29 10.58 -29.63
CA LEU A 270 -7.47 10.11 -31.01
C LEU A 270 -8.93 9.79 -31.34
N VAL A 271 -9.70 9.32 -30.36
CA VAL A 271 -11.11 8.93 -30.55
C VAL A 271 -12.06 9.99 -30.00
N ALA A 272 -11.81 10.49 -28.79
CA ALA A 272 -12.76 11.35 -28.10
C ALA A 272 -12.81 12.77 -28.68
N VAL A 273 -11.64 13.37 -28.99
CA VAL A 273 -11.58 14.76 -29.46
C VAL A 273 -12.31 14.94 -30.79
N PRO A 274 -12.09 14.14 -31.86
CA PRO A 274 -12.82 14.31 -33.11
C PRO A 274 -14.34 14.13 -32.97
N VAL A 275 -14.78 13.23 -32.09
CA VAL A 275 -16.20 12.99 -31.82
C VAL A 275 -16.83 14.17 -31.06
N ILE A 276 -16.10 14.74 -30.11
CA ILE A 276 -16.53 15.92 -29.33
C ILE A 276 -16.54 17.17 -30.20
N GLU A 277 -15.54 17.38 -31.04
CA GLU A 277 -15.48 18.50 -31.98
C GLU A 277 -16.64 18.45 -32.99
N ALA A 278 -17.00 17.26 -33.46
CA ALA A 278 -18.16 17.06 -34.33
C ALA A 278 -19.50 17.23 -33.60
N GLN A 279 -19.59 16.77 -32.35
CA GLN A 279 -20.83 16.76 -31.54
C GLN A 279 -20.51 17.01 -30.05
N PRO A 280 -20.48 18.27 -29.58
CA PRO A 280 -19.99 18.62 -28.24
C PRO A 280 -20.73 17.97 -27.06
N TRP A 281 -22.00 17.61 -27.23
CA TRP A 281 -22.79 16.93 -26.19
C TRP A 281 -22.23 15.54 -25.83
N THR A 282 -21.50 14.91 -26.76
CA THR A 282 -20.86 13.60 -26.54
C THR A 282 -19.76 13.66 -25.47
N ALA A 283 -19.26 14.87 -25.15
CA ALA A 283 -18.31 15.08 -24.05
C ALA A 283 -18.85 14.55 -22.72
N ILE A 284 -20.16 14.58 -22.50
CA ILE A 284 -20.78 14.05 -21.27
C ILE A 284 -20.55 12.54 -21.14
N ILE A 285 -20.56 11.79 -22.25
CA ILE A 285 -20.32 10.34 -22.24
C ILE A 285 -18.86 10.05 -21.93
N PHE A 286 -17.93 10.73 -22.60
CA PHE A 286 -16.49 10.53 -22.37
C PHE A 286 -16.06 11.00 -20.97
N VAL A 287 -16.39 12.23 -20.57
CA VAL A 287 -16.02 12.77 -19.26
C VAL A 287 -16.78 12.05 -18.14
N GLY A 288 -18.07 11.75 -18.33
CA GLY A 288 -18.88 11.03 -17.35
C GLY A 288 -18.40 9.61 -17.10
N SER A 289 -18.08 8.86 -18.16
CA SER A 289 -17.48 7.53 -18.03
C SER A 289 -16.09 7.60 -17.40
N SER A 290 -15.22 8.54 -17.80
CA SER A 290 -13.91 8.74 -17.16
C SER A 290 -14.01 9.05 -15.67
N LEU A 291 -14.84 10.02 -15.27
CA LEU A 291 -14.99 10.39 -13.86
C LEU A 291 -15.52 9.22 -13.02
N THR A 292 -16.58 8.55 -13.48
CA THR A 292 -17.18 7.44 -12.72
C THR A 292 -16.24 6.25 -12.57
N LEU A 293 -15.45 5.91 -13.61
CA LEU A 293 -14.48 4.82 -13.55
C LEU A 293 -13.24 5.18 -12.72
N VAL A 294 -12.68 6.39 -12.88
CA VAL A 294 -11.52 6.84 -12.08
C VAL A 294 -11.89 6.92 -10.60
N PHE A 295 -13.05 7.49 -10.24
CA PHE A 295 -13.51 7.47 -8.85
C PHE A 295 -13.81 6.05 -8.34
N GLY A 296 -14.29 5.16 -9.21
CA GLY A 296 -14.45 3.74 -8.89
C GLY A 296 -13.13 3.06 -8.53
N VAL A 297 -12.07 3.32 -9.30
CA VAL A 297 -10.72 2.77 -9.06
C VAL A 297 -10.04 3.42 -7.85
N LEU A 298 -10.18 4.73 -7.65
CA LEU A 298 -9.61 5.41 -6.48
C LEU A 298 -10.23 4.93 -5.16
N ASN A 299 -11.54 4.67 -5.15
CA ASN A 299 -12.21 4.12 -3.96
C ASN A 299 -11.75 2.70 -3.61
N LEU A 300 -11.23 1.95 -4.60
CA LEU A 300 -10.68 0.61 -4.38
C LEU A 300 -9.37 0.67 -3.59
N ASP A 301 -8.49 1.66 -3.82
CA ASP A 301 -7.24 1.81 -3.04
C ASP A 301 -7.53 2.12 -1.57
N VAL A 302 -8.49 3.02 -1.32
CA VAL A 302 -8.89 3.39 0.05
C VAL A 302 -9.46 2.18 0.80
N MET A 303 -10.29 1.36 0.15
CA MET A 303 -10.81 0.14 0.77
C MET A 303 -9.73 -0.92 1.01
N ALA A 304 -8.80 -1.10 0.07
CA ALA A 304 -7.72 -2.07 0.22
C ALA A 304 -6.88 -1.75 1.47
N ARG A 305 -6.51 -0.47 1.66
CA ARG A 305 -5.77 -0.01 2.84
C ARG A 305 -6.53 -0.22 4.14
N ALA A 306 -7.84 0.01 4.15
CA ALA A 306 -8.66 -0.21 5.34
C ALA A 306 -8.64 -1.69 5.77
N ILE A 307 -8.71 -2.61 4.81
CA ILE A 307 -8.68 -4.05 5.06
C ILE A 307 -7.31 -4.51 5.55
N ASP A 308 -6.24 -3.98 4.96
CA ASP A 308 -4.87 -4.31 5.40
C ASP A 308 -4.66 -3.90 6.87
N MET A 309 -5.16 -2.73 7.27
CA MET A 309 -5.14 -2.29 8.67
C MET A 309 -5.93 -3.21 9.60
N GLU A 310 -7.10 -3.71 9.19
CA GLU A 310 -7.90 -4.65 9.99
C GLU A 310 -7.20 -6.02 10.16
N ILE A 311 -6.55 -6.52 9.10
CA ILE A 311 -5.81 -7.79 9.15
C ILE A 311 -4.60 -7.69 10.07
N GLU A 312 -3.88 -6.56 10.02
CA GLU A 312 -2.75 -6.29 10.91
C GLU A 312 -3.20 -6.24 12.38
N GLN A 313 -4.29 -5.52 12.66
CA GLN A 313 -4.92 -5.47 13.99
C GLN A 313 -5.27 -6.87 14.51
N GLU A 314 -5.88 -7.73 13.70
CA GLU A 314 -6.25 -9.08 14.15
C GLU A 314 -5.01 -9.96 14.47
N GLN A 315 -3.91 -9.78 13.72
CA GLN A 315 -2.66 -10.48 13.98
C GLN A 315 -2.00 -10.00 15.27
N ASP A 316 -2.00 -8.70 15.52
CA ASP A 316 -1.44 -8.10 16.71
C ASP A 316 -2.25 -8.50 17.94
N LEU A 317 -3.58 -8.51 17.87
CA LEU A 317 -4.45 -9.02 18.94
C LEU A 317 -4.16 -10.50 19.27
N LYS A 318 -3.85 -11.34 18.27
CA LYS A 318 -3.46 -12.74 18.49
C LYS A 318 -2.08 -12.87 19.15
N ILE A 319 -1.16 -11.95 18.88
CA ILE A 319 0.15 -11.90 19.53
C ILE A 319 -0.01 -11.44 20.98
N LEU A 320 -0.77 -10.37 21.20
CA LEU A 320 -1.08 -9.83 22.53
C LEU A 320 -1.77 -10.87 23.42
N THR A 321 -2.72 -11.64 22.87
CA THR A 321 -3.37 -12.74 23.61
C THR A 321 -2.37 -13.82 24.05
N LYS A 322 -1.36 -14.10 23.22
CA LYS A 322 -0.30 -15.07 23.57
C LYS A 322 0.71 -14.52 24.57
N ILE A 323 0.93 -13.20 24.56
CA ILE A 323 1.78 -12.54 25.55
C ILE A 323 1.05 -12.52 26.90
N PHE A 324 -0.23 -12.14 26.91
CA PHE A 324 -1.08 -12.16 28.09
C PHE A 324 -1.04 -13.53 28.78
N GLY A 325 -1.36 -14.61 28.07
CA GLY A 325 -1.32 -15.97 28.64
C GLY A 325 0.07 -16.53 28.97
N LYS A 326 1.15 -15.76 28.73
CA LYS A 326 2.50 -16.09 29.23
C LYS A 326 2.85 -15.31 30.50
N ILE A 327 2.25 -14.14 30.69
CA ILE A 327 2.47 -13.28 31.85
C ILE A 327 1.54 -13.71 33.00
N ASP A 328 0.33 -14.14 32.67
CA ASP A 328 -0.66 -14.74 33.58
C ASP A 328 -0.18 -16.14 34.03
N GLU A 329 0.65 -16.18 35.07
CA GLU A 329 1.25 -17.42 35.59
C GLU A 329 0.23 -18.26 36.35
N ASP A 330 -0.70 -17.61 37.05
CA ASP A 330 -1.70 -18.27 37.87
C ASP A 330 -2.93 -18.73 37.08
N ASN A 331 -3.06 -18.30 35.81
CA ASN A 331 -4.20 -18.55 34.91
C ASN A 331 -5.51 -18.04 35.51
N SER A 332 -5.45 -16.96 36.28
CA SER A 332 -6.64 -16.27 36.81
C SER A 332 -7.48 -15.68 35.69
N GLY A 333 -6.88 -15.39 34.54
CA GLY A 333 -7.50 -14.69 33.43
C GLY A 333 -7.47 -13.17 33.59
N GLU A 334 -6.81 -12.65 34.62
CA GLU A 334 -6.56 -11.24 34.88
C GLU A 334 -5.06 -11.04 35.11
N LEU A 335 -4.54 -9.82 34.93
CA LEU A 335 -3.13 -9.51 35.21
C LEU A 335 -3.02 -8.57 36.41
N SER A 336 -2.40 -9.06 37.47
CA SER A 336 -1.96 -8.22 38.58
C SER A 336 -0.72 -7.40 38.20
N LEU A 337 -0.47 -6.30 38.94
CA LEU A 337 0.72 -5.47 38.74
C LEU A 337 2.00 -6.29 38.92
N GLU A 338 2.03 -7.18 39.91
CA GLU A 338 3.15 -8.06 40.20
C GLU A 338 3.43 -9.03 39.05
N GLU A 339 2.40 -9.63 38.46
CA GLU A 339 2.53 -10.49 37.29
C GLU A 339 3.03 -9.73 36.07
N LEU A 340 2.52 -8.52 35.82
CA LEU A 340 3.00 -7.69 34.72
C LEU A 340 4.49 -7.34 34.88
N LEU A 341 4.91 -6.94 36.10
CA LEU A 341 6.31 -6.66 36.41
C LEU A 341 7.19 -7.92 36.32
N HIS A 342 6.69 -9.08 36.75
CA HIS A 342 7.41 -10.35 36.67
C HIS A 342 7.54 -10.85 35.22
N GLY A 343 6.46 -10.76 34.45
CA GLY A 343 6.43 -11.10 33.03
C GLY A 343 7.37 -10.21 32.22
N ALA A 344 7.46 -8.92 32.54
CA ALA A 344 8.41 -8.00 31.92
C ALA A 344 9.88 -8.42 32.13
N ARG A 345 10.23 -8.98 33.29
CA ARG A 345 11.58 -9.53 33.56
C ARG A 345 11.85 -10.83 32.80
N THR A 346 10.81 -11.62 32.59
CA THR A 346 10.94 -12.98 32.07
C THR A 346 10.94 -13.02 30.54
N VAL A 347 10.35 -12.02 29.89
CA VAL A 347 10.30 -11.90 28.44
C VAL A 347 11.56 -11.15 27.96
N PRO A 348 12.54 -11.82 27.32
CA PRO A 348 13.83 -11.23 26.94
C PRO A 348 13.74 -10.17 25.81
N ASP A 349 12.53 -9.81 25.39
CA ASP A 349 12.27 -8.81 24.35
C ASP A 349 12.00 -7.41 24.96
N ILE A 350 11.97 -7.27 26.29
CA ILE A 350 11.84 -5.99 27.01
C ILE A 350 13.21 -5.68 27.61
N ASP A 351 13.84 -4.59 27.16
CA ASP A 351 15.16 -4.18 27.65
C ASP A 351 15.03 -3.77 29.12
N GLU A 352 15.86 -4.33 30.01
CA GLU A 352 15.84 -4.05 31.46
C GLU A 352 16.13 -2.56 31.79
N ASP A 353 16.64 -1.81 30.82
CA ASP A 353 16.97 -0.38 30.92
C ASP A 353 15.78 0.55 30.62
N GLU A 354 14.67 0.05 30.06
CA GLU A 354 13.42 0.81 29.93
C GLU A 354 12.67 0.79 31.28
N GLY A 355 12.53 1.96 31.90
CA GLY A 355 12.23 2.13 33.32
C GLY A 355 10.99 1.40 33.81
N TRP A 356 11.13 0.65 34.90
CA TRP A 356 10.04 0.01 35.66
C TRP A 356 8.88 0.96 35.99
N ASP A 357 9.19 2.24 36.17
CA ASP A 357 8.21 3.30 36.45
C ASP A 357 7.22 3.49 35.28
N ASP A 358 7.65 3.29 34.03
CA ASP A 358 6.79 3.41 32.84
C ASP A 358 5.79 2.25 32.77
N LEU A 359 6.18 1.04 33.22
CA LEU A 359 5.28 -0.12 33.28
C LEU A 359 4.24 0.03 34.39
N ILE A 360 4.62 0.60 35.54
CA ILE A 360 3.68 0.91 36.63
C ILE A 360 2.68 1.97 36.15
N GLN A 361 3.18 3.03 35.51
CA GLN A 361 2.33 4.08 34.97
C GLN A 361 1.40 3.56 33.86
N LEU A 362 1.90 2.68 33.00
CA LEU A 362 1.08 2.00 32.00
C LEU A 362 -0.02 1.18 32.69
N PHE A 363 0.31 0.39 33.71
CA PHE A 363 -0.67 -0.38 34.47
C PHE A 363 -1.77 0.52 35.06
N GLU A 364 -1.39 1.62 35.72
CA GLU A 364 -2.33 2.60 36.27
C GLU A 364 -3.20 3.26 35.21
N MET A 365 -2.66 3.46 33.99
CA MET A 365 -3.41 3.99 32.86
C MET A 365 -4.41 2.97 32.28
N LEU A 366 -4.07 1.68 32.34
CA LEU A 366 -4.91 0.58 31.86
C LEU A 366 -6.08 0.29 32.81
N ASP A 367 -5.84 0.33 34.13
CA ASP A 367 -6.81 0.02 35.20
C ASP A 367 -7.84 1.16 35.46
N GLN A 368 -7.62 2.35 34.88
CA GLN A 368 -8.49 3.52 35.08
C GLN A 368 -9.84 3.46 34.36
N ASP A 369 -9.99 2.59 33.35
CA ASP A 369 -11.05 2.75 32.36
C ASP A 369 -12.37 2.01 32.70
N GLN A 370 -12.43 1.02 33.62
CA GLN A 370 -13.69 0.28 33.88
C GLN A 370 -14.03 -0.09 35.33
N ASP A 371 -13.08 -0.33 36.24
CA ASP A 371 -13.40 -0.90 37.56
C ASP A 371 -12.43 -0.54 38.71
N GLY A 372 -11.19 -0.13 38.42
CA GLY A 372 -10.20 0.18 39.45
C GLY A 372 -9.92 -1.02 40.36
N GLY A 373 -10.02 -2.22 39.79
CA GLY A 373 -9.92 -3.49 40.50
C GLY A 373 -8.50 -3.83 40.95
N GLY A 374 -7.49 -3.11 40.42
CA GLY A 374 -6.08 -3.43 40.63
C GLY A 374 -5.65 -4.65 39.81
N SER A 375 -6.39 -4.99 38.75
CA SER A 375 -6.17 -6.15 37.90
C SER A 375 -6.66 -5.84 36.48
N ILE A 376 -5.91 -6.23 35.45
CA ILE A 376 -6.21 -5.91 34.06
C ILE A 376 -6.82 -7.12 33.35
N SER A 377 -8.02 -6.97 32.79
CA SER A 377 -8.65 -8.03 32.01
C SER A 377 -7.97 -8.25 30.64
N PRO A 378 -8.15 -9.42 30.00
CA PRO A 378 -7.49 -9.71 28.71
C PRO A 378 -7.90 -8.75 27.60
N ASP A 379 -9.12 -8.23 27.66
CA ASP A 379 -9.66 -7.34 26.64
C ASP A 379 -9.23 -5.89 26.87
N GLU A 380 -9.05 -5.45 28.11
CA GLU A 380 -8.43 -4.15 28.42
C GLU A 380 -6.97 -4.12 27.97
N PHE A 381 -6.21 -5.15 28.34
CA PHE A 381 -4.82 -5.30 27.91
C PHE A 381 -4.71 -5.28 26.38
N LYS A 382 -5.53 -6.08 25.68
CA LYS A 382 -5.56 -6.12 24.20
C LYS A 382 -5.96 -4.80 23.59
N ASN A 383 -7.06 -4.19 24.05
CA ASN A 383 -7.59 -2.96 23.46
C ASN A 383 -6.63 -1.80 23.66
N ALA A 384 -6.04 -1.68 24.84
CA ALA A 384 -5.14 -0.58 25.12
C ALA A 384 -3.77 -0.73 24.45
N LEU A 385 -3.18 -1.94 24.43
CA LEU A 385 -1.95 -2.18 23.69
C LEU A 385 -2.18 -2.11 22.17
N SER A 386 -3.32 -2.56 21.65
CA SER A 386 -3.67 -2.39 20.23
C SER A 386 -3.84 -0.91 19.87
N ARG A 387 -4.52 -0.11 20.72
CA ARG A 387 -4.57 1.34 20.56
C ARG A 387 -3.18 1.97 20.59
N TRP A 388 -2.30 1.50 21.47
CA TRP A 388 -0.94 2.02 21.56
C TRP A 388 -0.11 1.70 20.33
N LEU A 389 -0.25 0.48 19.80
CA LEU A 389 0.50 0.02 18.64
C LEU A 389 0.10 0.76 17.35
N HIS A 390 -1.19 1.09 17.19
CA HIS A 390 -1.69 1.68 15.94
C HIS A 390 -1.94 3.20 15.98
N ASP A 391 -2.21 3.79 17.16
CA ASP A 391 -2.37 5.23 17.27
C ASP A 391 -1.02 5.86 17.60
N SER A 392 -0.35 6.43 16.59
CA SER A 392 0.88 7.22 16.78
C SER A 392 0.68 8.38 17.77
N LYS A 393 -0.58 8.81 17.99
CA LYS A 393 -0.92 9.81 19.01
C LYS A 393 -0.89 9.25 20.42
N THR A 394 -0.83 7.94 20.63
CA THR A 394 -0.70 7.36 21.98
C THR A 394 0.68 7.63 22.56
N ALA A 395 1.75 7.67 21.75
CA ALA A 395 3.04 8.21 22.19
C ALA A 395 2.90 9.68 22.64
N THR A 396 2.13 10.49 21.89
CA THR A 396 1.81 11.86 22.31
C THR A 396 0.97 11.91 23.59
N ARG A 397 0.07 10.93 23.83
CA ARG A 397 -0.69 10.83 25.08
C ARG A 397 0.22 10.45 26.25
N PHE A 398 1.19 9.56 26.04
CA PHE A 398 2.20 9.22 27.05
C PHE A 398 3.06 10.43 27.40
N VAL A 399 3.57 11.14 26.39
CA VAL A 399 4.27 12.41 26.58
C VAL A 399 3.39 13.43 27.30
N LYS A 400 2.11 13.55 26.92
CA LYS A 400 1.17 14.46 27.58
C LYS A 400 0.90 14.07 29.03
N TYR A 401 0.76 12.79 29.32
CA TYR A 401 0.57 12.27 30.68
C TYR A 401 1.81 12.55 31.53
N ASN A 402 3.00 12.22 31.04
CA ASN A 402 4.27 12.53 31.70
C ASN A 402 4.44 14.03 31.94
N VAL A 403 4.14 14.88 30.95
CA VAL A 403 4.17 16.34 31.10
C VAL A 403 3.15 16.82 32.13
N MET A 404 1.95 16.25 32.16
CA MET A 404 0.91 16.60 33.12
C MET A 404 1.29 16.18 34.56
N GLN A 405 1.90 15.00 34.70
CA GLN A 405 2.43 14.52 35.98
C GLN A 405 3.56 15.41 36.47
N MET A 406 4.57 15.67 35.61
CA MET A 406 5.65 16.61 35.93
C MET A 406 5.13 18.00 36.29
N SER A 407 4.08 18.49 35.63
CA SER A 407 3.46 19.78 35.95
C SER A 407 2.82 19.77 37.33
N THR A 408 2.17 18.67 37.72
CA THR A 408 1.56 18.49 39.04
C THR A 408 2.62 18.44 40.14
N GLU A 409 3.69 17.69 39.91
CA GLU A 409 4.84 17.61 40.82
C GLU A 409 5.54 18.97 40.96
N GLN A 410 5.75 19.69 39.86
CA GLN A 410 6.28 21.06 39.89
C GLN A 410 5.37 22.01 40.68
N GLY A 411 4.04 21.85 40.59
CA GLY A 411 3.08 22.60 41.39
C GLY A 411 3.26 22.36 42.88
N MET A 412 3.43 21.09 43.29
CA MET A 412 3.70 20.72 44.69
C MET A 412 5.04 21.27 45.19
N ILE A 413 6.11 21.11 44.40
CA ILE A 413 7.45 21.63 44.74
C ILE A 413 7.42 23.14 44.86
N ARG A 414 6.75 23.84 43.94
CA ARG A 414 6.60 25.29 43.99
C ARG A 414 5.84 25.75 45.25
N GLY A 415 4.83 24.98 45.66
CA GLY A 415 4.15 25.18 46.95
C GLY A 415 5.09 25.03 48.15
N GLN A 416 5.88 23.95 48.19
CA GLN A 416 6.86 23.72 49.26
C GLN A 416 7.95 24.80 49.32
N VAL A 417 8.46 25.25 48.16
CA VAL A 417 9.44 26.34 48.08
C VAL A 417 8.85 27.65 48.59
N HIS A 418 7.59 27.93 48.26
CA HIS A 418 6.88 29.11 48.76
C HIS A 418 6.72 29.05 50.29
N ASP A 419 6.32 27.91 50.86
CA ASP A 419 6.21 27.71 52.30
C ASP A 419 7.56 27.85 53.03
N LEU A 420 8.64 27.32 52.44
CA LEU A 420 10.00 27.49 52.95
C LEU A 420 10.43 28.96 52.94
N THR A 421 10.14 29.67 51.85
CA THR A 421 10.45 31.11 51.72
C THR A 421 9.71 31.91 52.78
N GLN A 422 8.42 31.63 53.01
CA GLN A 422 7.66 32.28 54.08
C GLN A 422 8.20 31.99 55.47
N LYS A 423 8.65 30.75 55.74
CA LYS A 423 9.31 30.42 57.01
C LYS A 423 10.62 31.19 57.16
N PHE A 424 11.39 31.33 56.09
CA PHE A 424 12.64 32.07 56.09
C PHE A 424 12.41 33.57 56.33
N ASP A 425 11.41 34.17 55.68
CA ASP A 425 11.03 35.56 55.90
C ASP A 425 10.55 35.81 57.35
N LYS A 426 9.79 34.88 57.92
CA LYS A 426 9.43 34.93 59.35
C LYS A 426 10.67 34.85 60.24
N LEU A 427 11.61 33.95 59.96
CA LEU A 427 12.87 33.84 60.72
C LEU A 427 13.71 35.13 60.59
N LEU A 428 13.80 35.72 59.40
CA LEU A 428 14.49 36.99 59.17
C LEU A 428 13.84 38.14 59.94
N LEU A 429 12.51 38.21 59.99
CA LEU A 429 11.79 39.18 60.80
C LEU A 429 12.07 39.01 62.29
N HIS A 430 12.05 37.78 62.80
CA HIS A 430 12.38 37.48 64.19
C HIS A 430 13.86 37.82 64.53
N LEU A 431 14.80 37.54 63.62
CA LEU A 431 16.21 37.91 63.80
C LEU A 431 16.40 39.43 63.79
N ALA A 432 15.74 40.15 62.89
CA ALA A 432 15.77 41.61 62.85
C ALA A 432 15.20 42.25 64.12
N GLU A 433 14.12 41.69 64.68
CA GLU A 433 13.54 42.14 65.94
C GLU A 433 14.48 41.90 67.14
N HIS A 434 15.19 40.76 67.17
CA HIS A 434 16.17 40.45 68.21
C HIS A 434 17.41 41.37 68.15
N ASP A 435 17.87 41.74 66.96
CA ASP A 435 19.05 42.60 66.78
C ASP A 435 18.75 44.07 67.11
N LEU A 436 17.52 44.53 66.87
CA LEU A 436 17.02 45.83 67.36
C LEU A 436 16.90 45.85 68.89
N GLY A 437 16.59 44.71 69.52
CA GLY A 437 16.61 44.55 70.97
C GLY A 437 18.00 44.73 71.59
N LEU A 438 19.06 44.17 70.99
CA LEU A 438 20.43 44.25 71.50
C LEU A 438 21.09 45.63 71.30
N ASN A 439 20.76 46.35 70.22
CA ASN A 439 21.29 47.70 69.98
C ASN A 439 20.59 48.80 70.80
N SER A 440 19.39 48.55 71.34
CA SER A 440 18.73 49.47 72.28
C SER A 440 19.42 49.56 73.65
N SER A 441 20.26 48.58 74.00
CA SER A 441 20.96 48.54 75.31
C SER A 441 22.39 49.10 75.29
N LYS A 442 22.95 49.46 74.12
CA LYS A 442 24.33 49.99 74.02
C LYS A 442 24.46 51.15 73.01
N ARG A 443 23.83 52.29 73.31
CA ARG A 443 24.40 53.66 73.15
C ARG A 443 23.37 54.75 73.49
N ILE A 444 23.33 55.08 74.78
CA ILE A 444 23.30 56.47 75.21
C ILE A 444 24.72 57.02 74.96
N THR A 445 24.84 58.28 74.53
CA THR A 445 26.07 59.09 74.36
C THR A 445 27.00 58.65 73.23
N LYS A 446 27.50 59.50 72.33
CA LYS A 446 27.24 60.88 71.89
C LYS A 446 28.36 61.15 70.86
N LEU A 447 28.15 62.16 70.03
CA LEU A 447 29.19 62.96 69.34
C LEU A 447 29.90 62.30 68.16
N GLN A 448 30.20 62.97 67.05
CA GLN A 448 29.75 64.25 66.48
C GLN A 448 30.46 64.35 65.11
N ARG A 449 29.81 65.01 64.15
CA ARG A 449 30.44 65.84 63.09
C ARG A 449 31.54 65.23 62.21
N SER A 450 31.19 64.95 60.96
CA SER A 450 31.55 65.81 59.82
C SER A 450 30.91 65.30 58.53
N SER A 451 30.69 66.24 57.61
CA SER A 451 29.89 66.22 56.36
C SER A 451 30.77 66.87 55.28
N PRO A 452 30.45 66.91 53.97
CA PRO A 452 29.75 65.99 53.05
C PRO A 452 30.57 65.71 51.74
N ARG A 453 30.09 64.80 50.87
CA ARG A 453 29.94 65.05 49.40
C ARG A 453 29.28 63.86 48.66
N THR A 454 28.05 64.12 48.23
CA THR A 454 27.38 63.80 46.95
C THR A 454 28.01 62.77 45.99
N LEU A 455 27.20 61.78 45.55
CA LEU A 455 26.91 61.56 44.12
C LEU A 455 25.54 60.87 43.91
N LYS A 456 24.74 61.44 43.00
CA LYS A 456 23.40 61.04 42.53
C LYS A 456 23.48 59.96 41.44
N ARG A 457 22.46 59.09 41.33
CA ARG A 457 21.65 58.81 40.10
C ARG A 457 20.59 57.73 40.43
N SER A 458 19.35 58.09 40.79
CA SER A 458 18.16 58.33 39.95
C SER A 458 17.64 57.13 39.16
N ASP A 459 16.59 56.51 39.72
CA ASP A 459 15.66 55.58 39.09
C ASP A 459 14.94 56.20 37.89
N THR A 460 14.58 55.38 36.90
CA THR A 460 13.32 55.58 36.17
C THR A 460 12.84 54.27 35.56
N LYS A 461 11.64 53.85 35.98
CA LYS A 461 10.81 52.80 35.38
C LYS A 461 10.27 53.28 34.04
N THR A 462 10.15 52.38 33.06
CA THR A 462 9.34 52.62 31.85
C THR A 462 8.31 51.51 31.70
N SER A 463 7.06 51.92 31.84
CA SER A 463 5.84 51.19 31.50
C SER A 463 5.67 51.17 29.99
N VAL A 464 5.33 50.00 29.43
CA VAL A 464 4.88 49.85 28.05
C VAL A 464 3.38 50.15 27.99
N LYS A 465 2.97 51.05 27.09
CA LYS A 465 1.58 51.26 26.70
C LYS A 465 1.47 51.34 25.17
N SER A 466 0.38 50.75 24.72
CA SER A 466 -0.23 50.67 23.39
C SER A 466 -0.57 52.01 22.75
N GLU A 467 -0.57 52.07 21.41
CA GLU A 467 -1.51 52.81 20.53
C GLU A 467 -1.09 52.51 19.06
N THR A 468 -1.88 51.82 18.23
CA THR A 468 -2.96 52.31 17.32
C THR A 468 -2.68 53.64 16.61
N ALA A 469 -2.63 53.63 15.27
CA ALA A 469 -3.30 54.61 14.41
C ALA A 469 -3.21 54.23 12.92
N ASP A 470 -4.37 54.34 12.27
CA ASP A 470 -4.64 54.42 10.84
C ASP A 470 -3.88 55.56 10.12
N TYR A 471 -3.63 55.43 8.80
CA TYR A 471 -4.24 56.31 7.78
C TYR A 471 -3.88 55.93 6.33
N CYS A 472 -4.82 56.24 5.44
CA CYS A 472 -4.90 56.01 4.00
C CYS A 472 -4.04 56.95 3.11
N HIS A 473 -3.95 56.51 1.83
CA HIS A 473 -4.14 57.27 0.57
C HIS A 473 -2.93 57.70 -0.31
N GLN A 474 -2.89 57.04 -1.48
CA GLN A 474 -2.92 57.59 -2.86
C GLN A 474 -1.66 58.14 -3.59
N ARG A 475 -1.48 57.56 -4.81
CA ARG A 475 -1.26 58.17 -6.16
C ARG A 475 0.16 58.43 -6.72
N GLY A 476 0.38 57.83 -7.90
CA GLY A 476 1.09 58.35 -9.10
C GLY A 476 2.62 58.39 -9.04
N SER A 477 3.42 58.25 -10.10
CA SER A 477 3.17 58.19 -11.55
C SER A 477 4.45 57.71 -12.29
N THR A 478 4.29 57.37 -13.57
CA THR A 478 5.21 57.62 -14.73
C THR A 478 6.65 57.10 -14.73
N ASP A 479 7.03 56.27 -15.71
CA ASP A 479 7.67 56.76 -16.94
C ASP A 479 7.82 55.68 -18.04
N SER A 480 7.98 56.16 -19.29
CA SER A 480 7.75 55.48 -20.57
C SER A 480 9.06 54.96 -21.25
N PRO A 481 9.20 54.85 -22.60
CA PRO A 481 9.37 53.56 -23.29
C PRO A 481 10.64 53.47 -24.16
N VAL A 482 10.90 52.30 -24.78
CA VAL A 482 11.90 52.15 -25.86
C VAL A 482 11.27 51.46 -27.08
N ARG A 483 11.57 52.05 -28.24
CA ARG A 483 11.12 51.74 -29.61
C ARG A 483 12.38 51.52 -30.45
N VAL A 484 12.43 50.50 -31.32
CA VAL A 484 13.29 50.49 -32.53
C VAL A 484 12.56 49.73 -33.65
N ASP A 485 12.75 50.24 -34.86
CA ASP A 485 11.99 50.10 -36.09
C ASP A 485 12.29 48.86 -36.98
N SER A 486 11.26 48.50 -37.76
CA SER A 486 11.13 48.35 -39.24
C SER A 486 12.32 47.98 -40.14
N ASP A 487 12.06 47.05 -41.09
CA ASP A 487 12.18 47.17 -42.58
C ASP A 487 11.80 45.78 -43.18
N ALA A 488 10.78 45.57 -44.02
CA ALA A 488 10.45 46.02 -45.39
C ALA A 488 11.04 45.13 -46.53
N GLU A 489 10.11 44.70 -47.41
CA GLU A 489 10.23 44.37 -48.85
C GLU A 489 10.67 42.98 -49.37
N SER A 490 9.74 42.30 -50.05
CA SER A 490 9.74 42.09 -51.52
C SER A 490 9.15 40.75 -52.00
N THR A 491 8.51 40.86 -53.16
CA THR A 491 7.67 39.94 -53.94
C THR A 491 8.42 38.85 -54.70
N GLY A 492 7.76 37.71 -54.99
CA GLY A 492 8.20 36.78 -56.04
C GLY A 492 7.26 35.61 -56.30
N THR A 493 6.44 35.71 -57.35
CA THR A 493 5.74 34.62 -58.05
C THR A 493 6.71 33.84 -58.94
N TYR A 494 6.65 32.50 -58.97
CA TYR A 494 6.95 31.70 -60.18
C TYR A 494 6.19 30.38 -60.20
N ASP A 495 5.63 30.14 -61.37
CA ASP A 495 4.98 28.95 -61.92
C ASP A 495 6.03 28.00 -62.53
N TRP A 496 5.87 26.68 -62.45
CA TRP A 496 6.47 25.74 -63.39
C TRP A 496 5.68 24.43 -63.49
N ASN A 497 5.21 24.20 -64.71
CA ASN A 497 4.68 22.95 -65.23
C ASN A 497 5.70 22.43 -66.27
N ARG A 498 6.32 21.24 -66.10
CA ARG A 498 6.81 20.41 -67.23
C ARG A 498 7.32 19.01 -66.87
N ASN A 499 6.70 18.05 -67.56
CA ASN A 499 7.09 16.74 -68.10
C ASN A 499 8.53 16.16 -67.98
N GLU A 500 8.48 14.82 -67.91
CA GLU A 500 9.32 13.78 -68.55
C GLU A 500 10.70 13.45 -67.97
N GLY A 501 10.89 12.15 -67.70
CA GLY A 501 12.21 11.56 -67.49
C GLY A 501 12.20 10.20 -66.81
N SER A 502 12.14 9.14 -67.61
CA SER A 502 12.48 7.76 -67.25
C SER A 502 13.88 7.65 -66.63
N GLY A 503 14.02 6.88 -65.55
CA GLY A 503 15.31 6.53 -64.99
C GLY A 503 15.17 5.57 -63.83
N THR A 504 15.39 4.29 -64.12
CA THR A 504 15.72 3.26 -63.13
C THR A 504 16.89 3.73 -62.29
N ASP A 505 16.73 3.79 -60.96
CA ASP A 505 17.78 3.43 -60.00
C ASP A 505 17.22 3.42 -58.58
N SER A 506 17.50 2.32 -57.89
CA SER A 506 17.18 2.00 -56.50
C SER A 506 17.66 3.08 -55.52
N PRO A 507 16.90 3.43 -54.47
CA PRO A 507 17.46 4.16 -53.33
C PRO A 507 17.69 3.26 -52.12
N CYS A 508 18.91 3.35 -51.60
CA CYS A 508 19.31 2.97 -50.27
C CYS A 508 18.33 3.49 -49.20
N SER A 509 17.98 2.61 -48.28
CA SER A 509 17.37 2.88 -46.99
C SER A 509 18.17 3.91 -46.20
N GLN A 510 17.59 5.10 -46.00
CA GLN A 510 17.97 6.00 -44.90
C GLN A 510 17.08 5.72 -43.67
N PRO A 511 17.62 5.82 -42.45
CA PRO A 511 16.82 5.67 -41.24
C PRO A 511 15.97 6.93 -41.02
N LEU A 512 14.66 6.73 -40.96
CA LEU A 512 13.70 7.74 -40.48
C LEU A 512 14.06 8.10 -39.02
N SER A 513 14.41 9.36 -38.80
CA SER A 513 14.43 9.93 -37.45
C SER A 513 12.98 10.07 -36.98
N GLU A 514 12.54 9.18 -36.10
CA GLU A 514 11.32 9.37 -35.33
C GLU A 514 11.47 10.64 -34.48
N ALA A 515 10.73 11.68 -34.82
CA ALA A 515 10.55 12.83 -33.93
C ALA A 515 9.74 12.36 -32.71
N PRO A 516 10.12 12.75 -31.49
CA PRO A 516 9.38 12.36 -30.29
C PRO A 516 7.98 12.97 -30.34
N VAL A 517 6.97 12.10 -30.48
CA VAL A 517 5.58 12.47 -30.28
C VAL A 517 5.45 13.00 -28.85
N ARG A 518 5.20 14.30 -28.72
CA ARG A 518 5.01 14.98 -27.44
C ARG A 518 3.70 14.46 -26.84
N THR A 519 3.79 13.49 -25.93
CA THR A 519 2.66 13.06 -25.11
C THR A 519 2.28 14.21 -24.21
N GLN A 520 1.26 14.98 -24.60
CA GLN A 520 0.65 15.99 -23.74
C GLN A 520 0.05 15.26 -22.52
N SER A 521 0.39 15.71 -21.31
CA SER A 521 -0.14 15.09 -20.10
C SER A 521 -1.66 15.29 -20.06
N GLN A 522 -2.41 14.27 -19.60
CA GLN A 522 -3.87 14.35 -19.52
C GLN A 522 -4.37 15.57 -18.73
N GLU A 523 -3.56 16.09 -17.81
CA GLU A 523 -3.87 17.28 -17.03
C GLU A 523 -3.96 18.56 -17.88
N GLU A 524 -3.08 18.76 -18.86
CA GLU A 524 -3.14 19.93 -19.75
C GLU A 524 -4.36 19.87 -20.68
N VAL A 525 -4.68 18.70 -21.20
CA VAL A 525 -5.84 18.50 -22.07
C VAL A 525 -7.14 18.69 -21.28
N PHE A 526 -7.21 18.22 -20.03
CA PHE A 526 -8.34 18.50 -19.14
C PHE A 526 -8.49 19.98 -18.82
N ARG A 527 -7.38 20.70 -18.56
CA ARG A 527 -7.44 22.16 -18.34
C ARG A 527 -7.95 22.91 -19.57
N VAL A 528 -7.45 22.56 -20.77
CA VAL A 528 -7.88 23.20 -22.03
C VAL A 528 -9.35 22.90 -22.34
N ALA A 529 -9.84 21.68 -22.06
CA ALA A 529 -11.24 21.34 -22.24
C ALA A 529 -12.16 22.12 -21.27
N ILE A 530 -11.76 22.23 -20.00
CA ILE A 530 -12.48 22.95 -18.94
C ILE A 530 -12.54 24.46 -19.21
N ASP A 531 -11.49 25.04 -19.79
CA ASP A 531 -11.43 26.47 -20.12
C ASP A 531 -12.20 26.85 -21.40
N SER A 532 -12.78 25.88 -22.12
CA SER A 532 -13.62 26.21 -23.27
C SER A 532 -14.94 26.88 -22.81
N PRO A 533 -15.28 28.08 -23.32
CA PRO A 533 -16.46 28.82 -22.87
C PRO A 533 -17.76 28.04 -23.08
N GLY A 534 -17.82 27.18 -24.12
CA GLY A 534 -18.94 26.29 -24.37
C GLY A 534 -19.10 25.18 -23.34
N LEU A 535 -18.02 24.52 -22.90
CA LEU A 535 -18.10 23.48 -21.87
C LEU A 535 -18.46 24.08 -20.51
N ARG A 536 -17.98 25.29 -20.22
CA ARG A 536 -18.32 26.00 -18.97
C ARG A 536 -19.79 26.40 -18.91
N GLU A 537 -20.35 26.95 -19.99
CA GLU A 537 -21.79 27.23 -20.12
C GLU A 537 -22.63 25.95 -20.01
N MET A 538 -22.17 24.85 -20.62
CA MET A 538 -22.86 23.56 -20.60
C MET A 538 -22.77 22.86 -19.23
N LEU A 539 -21.64 22.95 -18.52
CA LEU A 539 -21.49 22.51 -17.14
C LEU A 539 -22.29 23.38 -16.17
N LEU A 540 -22.35 24.69 -16.39
CA LEU A 540 -23.21 25.60 -15.62
C LEU A 540 -24.69 25.34 -15.88
N ALA A 541 -25.08 25.00 -17.11
CA ALA A 541 -26.44 24.58 -17.45
C ALA A 541 -26.77 23.19 -16.88
N ALA A 542 -25.83 22.24 -16.91
CA ALA A 542 -25.99 20.92 -16.31
C ALA A 542 -26.07 21.00 -14.78
N THR A 543 -25.23 21.83 -14.15
CA THR A 543 -25.27 22.08 -12.70
C THR A 543 -26.50 22.89 -12.28
N SER A 544 -26.99 23.85 -13.08
CA SER A 544 -28.24 24.56 -12.80
C SER A 544 -29.48 23.67 -12.99
N ASN A 545 -29.44 22.74 -13.96
CA ASN A 545 -30.47 21.69 -14.12
C ASN A 545 -30.41 20.65 -12.98
N LEU A 546 -29.22 20.30 -12.48
CA LEU A 546 -29.03 19.46 -11.29
C LEU A 546 -29.46 20.16 -9.99
N LEU A 547 -29.25 21.47 -9.86
CA LEU A 547 -29.72 22.29 -8.73
C LEU A 547 -31.23 22.56 -8.77
N SER A 548 -31.83 22.54 -9.96
CA SER A 548 -33.29 22.65 -10.15
C SER A 548 -34.03 21.32 -9.92
N LEU A 549 -33.30 20.21 -9.78
CA LEU A 549 -33.79 18.87 -9.47
C LEU A 549 -34.07 18.71 -7.96
N LYS A 550 -34.99 19.54 -7.44
CA LYS A 550 -35.67 19.32 -6.14
C LYS A 550 -36.61 18.10 -6.14
N VAL A 551 -36.48 17.21 -7.13
CA VAL A 551 -37.22 15.93 -7.30
C VAL A 551 -36.39 14.73 -6.78
N LEU A 552 -35.18 14.95 -6.27
CA LEU A 552 -34.33 13.90 -5.71
C LEU A 552 -34.82 13.31 -4.37
N SER A 553 -35.78 13.93 -3.67
CA SER A 553 -36.42 13.27 -2.51
C SER A 553 -37.42 12.18 -2.92
N SER A 554 -37.97 12.25 -4.14
CA SER A 554 -38.87 11.25 -4.73
C SER A 554 -38.17 10.22 -5.63
N LEU A 555 -36.96 10.53 -6.12
CA LEU A 555 -36.11 9.61 -6.88
C LEU A 555 -35.31 8.64 -6.00
N SER A 556 -35.24 8.85 -4.69
CA SER A 556 -34.68 7.87 -3.76
C SER A 556 -35.48 6.57 -3.75
N PHE A 557 -36.80 6.62 -3.99
CA PHE A 557 -37.65 5.41 -4.00
C PHE A 557 -37.56 4.65 -5.33
N VAL A 558 -37.56 5.35 -6.49
CA VAL A 558 -37.38 4.70 -7.81
C VAL A 558 -35.92 4.28 -8.01
N GLY A 559 -34.97 5.04 -7.47
CA GLY A 559 -33.56 4.68 -7.37
C GLY A 559 -33.33 3.47 -6.47
N LEU A 560 -33.98 3.37 -5.29
CA LEU A 560 -33.93 2.15 -4.46
C LEU A 560 -34.62 0.95 -5.10
N VAL A 561 -35.71 1.14 -5.85
CA VAL A 561 -36.41 0.06 -6.56
C VAL A 561 -35.60 -0.41 -7.77
N SER A 562 -34.91 0.49 -8.47
CA SER A 562 -33.96 0.14 -9.53
C SER A 562 -32.68 -0.48 -8.96
N LEU A 563 -32.16 0.02 -7.82
CA LEU A 563 -31.06 -0.62 -7.09
C LEU A 563 -31.48 -1.99 -6.56
N CYS A 564 -32.70 -2.17 -6.06
CA CYS A 564 -33.24 -3.47 -5.67
C CYS A 564 -33.38 -4.39 -6.88
N GLY A 565 -33.83 -3.87 -8.03
CA GLY A 565 -33.87 -4.63 -9.28
C GLY A 565 -32.48 -5.09 -9.73
N VAL A 566 -31.49 -4.18 -9.70
CA VAL A 566 -30.10 -4.48 -10.03
C VAL A 566 -29.47 -5.43 -8.99
N VAL A 567 -29.74 -5.24 -7.70
CA VAL A 567 -29.27 -6.14 -6.62
C VAL A 567 -29.92 -7.51 -6.76
N VAL A 568 -31.21 -7.62 -7.09
CA VAL A 568 -31.87 -8.91 -7.34
C VAL A 568 -31.31 -9.57 -8.59
N VAL A 569 -31.09 -8.83 -9.67
CA VAL A 569 -30.46 -9.37 -10.89
C VAL A 569 -29.03 -9.82 -10.60
N VAL A 570 -28.25 -9.05 -9.84
CA VAL A 570 -26.88 -9.42 -9.44
C VAL A 570 -26.91 -10.64 -8.52
N VAL A 571 -27.80 -10.72 -7.54
CA VAL A 571 -27.95 -11.89 -6.65
C VAL A 571 -28.38 -13.13 -7.42
N VAL A 572 -29.28 -13.00 -8.41
CA VAL A 572 -29.70 -14.10 -9.28
C VAL A 572 -28.56 -14.53 -10.20
N VAL A 573 -27.84 -13.60 -10.82
CA VAL A 573 -26.69 -13.91 -11.69
C VAL A 573 -25.56 -14.55 -10.89
N VAL A 574 -25.21 -14.01 -9.72
CA VAL A 574 -24.22 -14.60 -8.81
C VAL A 574 -24.68 -15.98 -8.33
N GLY A 575 -25.96 -16.13 -7.97
CA GLY A 575 -26.54 -17.42 -7.61
C GLY A 575 -26.43 -18.45 -8.74
N VAL A 576 -26.74 -18.07 -9.98
CA VAL A 576 -26.61 -18.93 -11.16
C VAL A 576 -25.14 -19.29 -11.41
N VAL A 577 -24.21 -18.33 -11.33
CA VAL A 577 -22.77 -18.59 -11.50
C VAL A 577 -22.23 -19.53 -10.42
N VAL A 578 -22.63 -19.36 -9.16
CA VAL A 578 -22.26 -20.25 -8.06
C VAL A 578 -22.83 -21.66 -8.27
N VAL A 579 -24.09 -21.78 -8.67
CA VAL A 579 -24.72 -23.08 -8.95
C VAL A 579 -24.06 -23.77 -10.14
N VAL A 580 -23.78 -23.06 -11.23
CA VAL A 580 -23.07 -23.59 -12.40
C VAL A 580 -21.64 -23.99 -12.02
N GLY A 581 -20.93 -23.17 -11.24
CA GLY A 581 -19.60 -23.50 -10.72
C GLY A 581 -19.59 -24.75 -9.85
N LEU A 582 -20.56 -24.90 -8.94
CA LEU A 582 -20.73 -26.09 -8.11
C LEU A 582 -21.10 -27.33 -8.94
N CYS A 583 -21.93 -27.19 -9.97
CA CYS A 583 -22.24 -28.28 -10.91
C CYS A 583 -21.00 -28.71 -11.70
N ILE A 584 -20.18 -27.78 -12.17
CA ILE A 584 -18.91 -28.07 -12.85
C ILE A 584 -17.95 -28.80 -11.89
N LEU A 585 -17.80 -28.31 -10.65
CA LEU A 585 -17.00 -28.97 -9.61
C LEU A 585 -17.50 -30.39 -9.31
N TYR A 586 -18.82 -30.59 -9.24
CA TYR A 586 -19.42 -31.90 -9.04
C TYR A 586 -19.14 -32.86 -10.21
N VAL A 587 -19.24 -32.38 -11.45
CA VAL A 587 -18.90 -33.17 -12.66
C VAL A 587 -17.40 -33.50 -12.70
N ILE A 588 -16.53 -32.55 -12.36
CA ILE A 588 -15.08 -32.77 -12.29
C ILE A 588 -14.77 -33.80 -11.20
N CYS A 589 -15.33 -33.67 -9.99
CA CYS A 589 -15.16 -34.66 -8.93
C CYS A 589 -15.70 -36.04 -9.30
N GLY A 590 -16.83 -36.10 -10.02
CA GLY A 590 -17.40 -37.34 -10.54
C GLY A 590 -16.50 -38.01 -11.58
N ALA A 591 -15.99 -37.24 -12.54
CA ALA A 591 -15.03 -37.71 -13.54
C ALA A 591 -13.74 -38.19 -12.88
N PHE A 592 -13.23 -37.47 -11.89
CA PHE A 592 -12.05 -37.87 -11.12
C PHE A 592 -12.29 -39.16 -10.34
N SER A 593 -13.45 -39.32 -9.69
CA SER A 593 -13.82 -40.55 -9.00
C SER A 593 -13.99 -41.74 -9.95
N ALA A 594 -14.37 -41.51 -11.22
CA ALA A 594 -14.51 -42.55 -12.23
C ALA A 594 -13.16 -42.94 -12.87
N ILE A 595 -12.19 -42.01 -12.94
CA ILE A 595 -10.81 -42.29 -13.36
C ILE A 595 -10.04 -43.06 -12.28
N VAL A 596 -10.37 -42.82 -11.00
CA VAL A 596 -9.72 -43.46 -9.85
C VAL A 596 -10.26 -44.87 -9.56
N ARG A 597 -11.51 -45.17 -9.93
CA ARG A 597 -12.07 -46.54 -9.86
C ARG A 597 -11.70 -47.32 -11.10
#